data_AF-A0A8H3SVY8-F1
#
_entry.id   AF-A0A8H3SVY8-F1
#
_cell.length_a   1.000
_cell.length_b   1.000
_cell.length_c   1.000
_cell.angle_alpha   90.00
_cell.angle_beta   90.00
_cell.angle_gamma   90.00
#
_symmetry.space_group_name_H-M   'P 1'
#
loop_
_entity.id
_entity.type
_entity.pdbx_description
1 polymer ?
#
loop_
_entity_poly.entity_id
_entity_poly.type
_entity_poly.pdbx_seq_one_letter_code
_entity_poly.pdbx_strand_id
1 'polypeptide(L)'
;MTSTSSEIEIAAQHLAKAKRIVILTGAGISTAAGIPDFRSPTSGLYEKLAPLKLPFPEAIFHISYFTHTPEQFYAIAKARHPRCLKPTRSHAFLGLLAKKGLLHFLFTQNTDGLEEDAFVPADKMLAVHGNWKTQRCHKCNTPYPDELMKKAIAKREVPYCLEARCKGAVKPDVVFFGQSLPAAFDEKEKLVAEADLVIVMGTSLKVAPCSRLPRLAREGVPRILINMESAGDFGTRPEDVQILGSCDDGLEKLADLLGWSDELDSLWAAAAAAKEEPTDDEEEISLDECINRLVQENQGKQVSDGHKRMLETHLQSKFAHLLRSS
;
A
#
# COMPACT_ATOMS: atom_id res chain seq x y z
N MET A 1 6.70 -24.42 -1.46
CA MET A 1 5.99 -25.41 -2.31
C MET A 1 5.44 -24.63 -3.48
N THR A 2 5.98 -24.87 -4.68
CA THR A 2 5.49 -24.25 -5.93
C THR A 2 4.08 -24.76 -6.22
N SER A 3 3.19 -23.87 -6.65
CA SER A 3 1.87 -24.21 -7.20
C SER A 3 1.97 -25.43 -8.13
N THR A 4 1.07 -26.41 -8.00
CA THR A 4 1.03 -27.51 -8.98
C THR A 4 0.53 -26.97 -10.33
N SER A 5 0.91 -27.60 -11.45
CA SER A 5 0.43 -27.20 -12.80
C SER A 5 -1.11 -27.13 -12.86
N SER A 6 -1.79 -27.95 -12.06
CA SER A 6 -3.25 -27.96 -11.97
C SER A 6 -3.84 -26.65 -11.44
N GLU A 7 -3.24 -26.04 -10.41
CA GLU A 7 -3.81 -24.83 -9.77
C GLU A 7 -3.79 -23.62 -10.73
N ILE A 8 -2.68 -23.43 -11.45
CA ILE A 8 -2.54 -22.31 -12.40
C ILE A 8 -3.50 -22.45 -13.59
N GLU A 9 -3.72 -23.69 -14.05
CA GLU A 9 -4.69 -24.00 -15.11
C GLU A 9 -6.13 -23.75 -14.64
N ILE A 10 -6.48 -24.15 -13.41
CA ILE A 10 -7.80 -23.89 -12.81
C ILE A 10 -8.03 -22.38 -12.65
N ALA A 11 -7.03 -21.63 -12.16
CA ALA A 11 -7.10 -20.18 -12.07
C ALA A 11 -7.34 -19.53 -13.45
N ALA A 12 -6.62 -19.97 -14.50
CA ALA A 12 -6.83 -19.50 -15.86
C ALA A 12 -8.27 -19.80 -16.35
N GLN A 13 -8.82 -20.98 -16.05
CA GLN A 13 -10.21 -21.32 -16.40
C GLN A 13 -11.24 -20.45 -15.68
N HIS A 14 -11.03 -20.14 -14.40
CA HIS A 14 -11.89 -19.21 -13.67
C HIS A 14 -11.81 -17.81 -14.25
N LEU A 15 -10.58 -17.34 -14.53
CA LEU A 15 -10.34 -16.01 -15.09
C LEU A 15 -10.94 -15.84 -16.49
N ALA A 16 -10.87 -16.87 -17.34
CA ALA A 16 -11.47 -16.87 -18.68
C ALA A 16 -13.00 -16.77 -18.67
N LYS A 17 -13.66 -17.23 -17.60
CA LYS A 17 -15.13 -17.21 -17.45
C LYS A 17 -15.64 -15.98 -16.70
N ALA A 18 -14.79 -15.32 -15.93
CA ALA A 18 -15.13 -14.19 -15.08
C ALA A 18 -15.53 -12.96 -15.91
N LYS A 19 -16.44 -12.16 -15.37
CA LYS A 19 -16.88 -10.88 -15.97
C LYS A 19 -16.86 -9.74 -14.96
N ARG A 20 -16.84 -10.05 -13.66
CA ARG A 20 -16.83 -9.09 -12.56
C ARG A 20 -15.79 -9.52 -11.53
N ILE A 21 -14.54 -9.17 -11.82
CA ILE A 21 -13.42 -9.51 -10.95
C ILE A 21 -13.24 -8.42 -9.90
N VAL A 22 -13.30 -8.82 -8.63
CA VAL A 22 -12.89 -7.96 -7.51
C VAL A 22 -11.51 -8.37 -7.03
N ILE A 23 -10.63 -7.39 -6.86
CA ILE A 23 -9.23 -7.65 -6.52
C ILE A 23 -8.88 -6.97 -5.21
N LEU A 24 -8.11 -7.66 -4.37
CA LEU A 24 -7.44 -7.09 -3.21
C LEU A 24 -5.92 -7.24 -3.35
N THR A 25 -5.19 -6.12 -3.33
CA THR A 25 -3.72 -6.10 -3.40
C THR A 25 -3.09 -5.60 -2.10
N GLY A 26 -1.81 -5.91 -1.92
CA GLY A 26 -0.95 -5.33 -0.89
C GLY A 26 0.50 -5.25 -1.33
N ALA A 27 1.40 -4.99 -0.37
CA ALA A 27 2.77 -4.57 -0.67
C ALA A 27 3.56 -5.58 -1.53
N GLY A 28 3.18 -6.86 -1.52
CA GLY A 28 3.82 -7.92 -2.30
C GLY A 28 3.76 -7.72 -3.81
N ILE A 29 2.81 -6.94 -4.35
CA ILE A 29 2.79 -6.62 -5.79
C ILE A 29 3.81 -5.54 -6.18
N SER A 30 4.34 -4.79 -5.21
CA SER A 30 5.28 -3.66 -5.41
C SER A 30 6.72 -3.99 -4.99
N THR A 31 7.00 -5.19 -4.49
CA THR A 31 8.36 -5.57 -4.05
C THR A 31 9.35 -5.57 -5.21
N ALA A 32 8.94 -6.04 -6.39
CA ALA A 32 9.77 -6.02 -7.60
C ALA A 32 10.03 -4.60 -8.14
N ALA A 33 9.23 -3.61 -7.74
CA ALA A 33 9.49 -2.19 -8.04
C ALA A 33 10.56 -1.59 -7.13
N GLY A 34 11.12 -2.35 -6.19
CA GLY A 34 12.13 -1.87 -5.25
C GLY A 34 11.56 -1.24 -3.98
N ILE A 35 10.25 -1.40 -3.71
CA ILE A 35 9.68 -0.99 -2.42
C ILE A 35 10.07 -2.03 -1.36
N PRO A 36 10.91 -1.69 -0.36
CA PRO A 36 11.08 -2.55 0.79
C PRO A 36 9.76 -2.62 1.53
N ASP A 37 9.37 -3.83 1.95
CA ASP A 37 8.20 -3.99 2.78
C ASP A 37 8.44 -3.34 4.17
N PHE A 38 7.38 -3.26 4.96
CA PHE A 38 7.49 -2.63 6.27
C PHE A 38 8.20 -3.53 7.30
N ARG A 39 8.14 -4.86 7.13
CA ARG A 39 8.30 -5.83 8.23
C ARG A 39 9.36 -6.91 8.01
N SER A 40 9.99 -7.01 6.84
CA SER A 40 10.99 -8.06 6.61
C SER A 40 12.11 -7.99 7.65
N PRO A 41 12.52 -9.13 8.23
CA PRO A 41 13.70 -9.17 9.08
C PRO A 41 14.90 -8.65 8.29
N THR A 42 15.67 -7.70 8.84
CA THR A 42 16.88 -7.06 8.26
C THR A 42 16.67 -5.99 7.19
N SER A 43 15.71 -6.12 6.28
CA SER A 43 15.51 -5.15 5.18
C SER A 43 14.30 -4.24 5.36
N GLY A 44 13.39 -4.60 6.27
CA GLY A 44 12.14 -3.88 6.50
C GLY A 44 12.34 -2.48 7.05
N LEU A 45 11.45 -1.57 6.69
CA LEU A 45 11.51 -0.16 7.09
C LEU A 45 11.64 0.03 8.61
N TYR A 46 10.91 -0.76 9.41
CA TYR A 46 10.93 -0.63 10.86
C TYR A 46 12.29 -0.94 11.49
N GLU A 47 13.05 -1.88 10.92
CA GLU A 47 14.41 -2.19 11.38
C GLU A 47 15.34 -1.02 11.07
N LYS A 48 15.25 -0.46 9.86
CA LYS A 48 16.06 0.70 9.46
C LYS A 48 15.82 1.92 10.36
N LEU A 49 14.59 2.11 10.85
CA LEU A 49 14.23 3.22 11.74
C LEU A 49 14.67 3.03 13.20
N ALA A 50 15.18 1.86 13.60
CA ALA A 50 15.61 1.59 14.97
C ALA A 50 16.56 2.65 15.58
N PRO A 51 17.52 3.24 14.84
CA PRO A 51 18.41 4.28 15.36
C PRO A 51 17.68 5.55 15.83
N LEU A 52 16.46 5.83 15.32
CA LEU A 52 15.64 6.98 15.73
C LEU A 52 15.07 6.84 17.14
N LYS A 53 15.17 5.66 17.77
CA LYS A 53 14.65 5.38 19.12
C LYS A 53 13.19 5.82 19.28
N LEU A 54 12.39 5.53 18.26
CA LEU A 54 10.94 5.73 18.29
C LEU A 54 10.34 4.94 19.46
N PRO A 55 9.24 5.42 20.08
CA PRO A 55 8.60 4.71 21.18
C PRO A 55 8.08 3.31 20.76
N PHE A 56 7.78 3.16 19.47
CA PHE A 56 7.52 1.90 18.79
C PHE A 56 7.78 2.11 17.29
N PRO A 57 8.09 1.06 16.50
CA PRO A 57 8.54 1.23 15.13
C PRO A 57 7.53 1.93 14.20
N GLU A 58 6.23 1.73 14.45
CA GLU A 58 5.13 2.34 13.69
C GLU A 58 4.87 3.81 14.04
N ALA A 59 5.52 4.37 15.07
CA ALA A 59 5.16 5.68 15.63
C ALA A 59 5.22 6.81 14.60
N ILE A 60 6.21 6.81 13.71
CA ILE A 60 6.36 7.82 12.66
C ILE A 60 5.16 7.88 11.67
N PHE A 61 4.40 6.79 11.58
CA PHE A 61 3.18 6.67 10.78
C PHE A 61 1.90 6.69 11.65
N HIS A 62 1.98 7.10 12.91
CA HIS A 62 0.83 7.26 13.79
C HIS A 62 0.37 8.72 13.82
N ILE A 63 -0.93 8.97 13.65
CA ILE A 63 -1.46 10.33 13.51
C ILE A 63 -1.19 11.20 14.74
N SER A 64 -1.32 10.64 15.94
CA SER A 64 -1.01 11.36 17.19
C SER A 64 0.47 11.74 17.28
N TYR A 65 1.38 10.89 16.78
CA TYR A 65 2.81 11.19 16.75
C TYR A 65 3.08 12.31 15.75
N PHE A 66 2.57 12.16 14.52
CA PHE A 66 2.69 13.15 13.45
C PHE A 66 2.13 14.52 13.83
N THR A 67 1.06 14.57 14.61
CA THR A 67 0.44 15.83 15.06
C THR A 67 1.39 16.67 15.94
N HIS A 68 2.30 16.01 16.67
CA HIS A 68 3.21 16.68 17.60
C HIS A 68 4.65 16.75 17.11
N THR A 69 5.07 15.79 16.27
CA THR A 69 6.43 15.64 15.77
C THR A 69 6.43 15.35 14.26
N PRO A 70 5.83 16.21 13.41
CA PRO A 70 5.76 15.99 11.97
C PRO A 70 7.14 16.02 11.29
N GLU A 71 8.14 16.64 11.91
CA GLU A 71 9.50 16.81 11.37
C GLU A 71 10.17 15.47 11.07
N GLN A 72 9.96 14.46 11.93
CA GLN A 72 10.59 13.15 11.73
C GLN A 72 10.05 12.44 10.48
N PHE A 73 8.74 12.54 10.23
CA PHE A 73 8.15 12.02 9.00
C PHE A 73 8.74 12.74 7.78
N TYR A 74 8.81 14.08 7.81
CA TYR A 74 9.29 14.87 6.67
C TYR A 74 10.79 14.70 6.40
N ALA A 75 11.57 14.39 7.42
CA ALA A 75 12.99 14.12 7.26
C ALA A 75 13.29 12.81 6.53
N ILE A 76 12.39 11.82 6.59
CA ILE A 76 12.50 10.58 5.78
C ILE A 76 11.61 10.59 4.53
N ALA A 77 10.69 11.56 4.41
CA ALA A 77 9.70 11.59 3.33
C ALA A 77 10.34 11.67 1.93
N LYS A 78 11.47 12.39 1.78
CA LYS A 78 12.20 12.48 0.50
C LYS A 78 12.66 11.09 0.04
N ALA A 79 13.36 10.35 0.91
CA ALA A 79 13.85 8.99 0.61
C ALA A 79 12.75 7.93 0.49
N ARG A 80 11.52 8.25 0.93
CA ARG A 80 10.36 7.33 0.89
C ARG A 80 9.34 7.68 -0.17
N HIS A 81 9.48 8.81 -0.85
CA HIS A 81 8.53 9.24 -1.86
C HIS A 81 8.55 8.24 -3.04
N PRO A 82 7.41 7.63 -3.41
CA PRO A 82 7.35 6.60 -4.47
C PRO A 82 7.47 7.18 -5.90
N ARG A 83 8.20 8.30 -6.07
CA ARG A 83 8.18 9.13 -7.28
C ARG A 83 8.76 8.41 -8.50
N CYS A 84 9.94 7.82 -8.31
CA CYS A 84 10.71 7.18 -9.37
C CYS A 84 10.38 5.68 -9.54
N LEU A 85 9.41 5.16 -8.77
CA LEU A 85 9.05 3.76 -8.84
C LEU A 85 8.26 3.49 -10.12
N LYS A 86 8.69 2.48 -10.86
CA LYS A 86 8.01 2.00 -12.07
C LYS A 86 7.04 0.88 -11.70
N PRO A 87 5.83 0.82 -12.28
CA PRO A 87 4.90 -0.27 -12.02
C PRO A 87 5.49 -1.64 -12.38
N THR A 88 5.14 -2.66 -11.60
CA THR A 88 5.50 -4.06 -11.89
C THR A 88 4.55 -4.67 -12.92
N ARG A 89 4.85 -5.88 -13.39
CA ARG A 89 3.91 -6.63 -14.23
C ARG A 89 2.61 -6.93 -13.52
N SER A 90 2.64 -7.14 -12.21
CA SER A 90 1.42 -7.26 -11.40
C SER A 90 0.51 -6.06 -11.55
N HIS A 91 1.06 -4.83 -11.55
CA HIS A 91 0.28 -3.62 -11.75
C HIS A 91 -0.26 -3.53 -13.19
N ALA A 92 0.58 -3.82 -14.18
CA ALA A 92 0.16 -3.85 -15.59
C ALA A 92 -0.98 -4.85 -15.83
N PHE A 93 -0.97 -5.99 -15.16
CA PHE A 93 -2.06 -6.96 -15.23
C PHE A 93 -3.39 -6.39 -14.73
N LEU A 94 -3.38 -5.58 -13.65
CA LEU A 94 -4.58 -4.87 -13.18
C LEU A 94 -5.12 -3.91 -14.25
N GLY A 95 -4.24 -3.14 -14.87
CA GLY A 95 -4.58 -2.26 -16.00
C GLY A 95 -5.12 -3.04 -17.19
N LEU A 96 -4.57 -4.22 -17.47
CA LEU A 96 -5.03 -5.09 -18.56
C LEU A 96 -6.44 -5.62 -18.29
N LEU A 97 -6.74 -6.05 -17.07
CA LEU A 97 -8.09 -6.45 -16.68
C LEU A 97 -9.09 -5.29 -16.81
N ALA A 98 -8.69 -4.07 -16.47
CA ALA A 98 -9.50 -2.88 -16.68
C ALA A 98 -9.76 -2.61 -18.17
N LYS A 99 -8.71 -2.67 -19.00
CA LYS A 99 -8.78 -2.48 -20.47
C LYS A 99 -9.66 -3.53 -21.15
N LYS A 100 -9.63 -4.78 -20.65
CA LYS A 100 -10.50 -5.87 -21.12
C LYS A 100 -11.93 -5.80 -20.58
N GLY A 101 -12.25 -4.84 -19.72
CA GLY A 101 -13.58 -4.67 -19.12
C GLY A 101 -13.93 -5.73 -18.06
N LEU A 102 -12.94 -6.47 -17.54
CA LEU A 102 -13.12 -7.55 -16.57
C LEU A 102 -13.01 -7.06 -15.12
N LEU A 103 -12.28 -5.97 -14.88
CA LEU A 103 -12.13 -5.38 -13.55
C LEU A 103 -13.44 -4.76 -13.07
N HIS A 104 -14.06 -5.38 -12.06
CA HIS A 104 -15.21 -4.84 -11.37
C HIS A 104 -14.77 -3.75 -10.38
N PHE A 105 -13.86 -4.10 -9.48
CA PHE A 105 -13.30 -3.16 -8.50
C PHE A 105 -11.96 -3.65 -7.92
N LEU A 106 -11.06 -2.72 -7.64
CA LEU A 106 -9.76 -2.97 -7.01
C LEU A 106 -9.70 -2.30 -5.63
N PHE A 107 -9.41 -3.08 -4.60
CA PHE A 107 -8.98 -2.58 -3.30
C PHE A 107 -7.46 -2.72 -3.21
N THR A 108 -6.74 -1.62 -3.05
CA THR A 108 -5.30 -1.68 -2.75
C THR A 108 -5.03 -1.23 -1.33
N GLN A 109 -4.20 -2.01 -0.63
CA GLN A 109 -3.62 -1.61 0.66
C GLN A 109 -2.34 -0.77 0.47
N ASN A 110 -1.84 -0.66 -0.76
CA ASN A 110 -0.65 0.10 -1.08
C ASN A 110 -0.95 1.59 -1.10
N THR A 111 0.11 2.36 -0.92
CA THR A 111 0.05 3.83 -0.91
C THR A 111 0.90 4.44 -2.02
N ASP A 112 1.70 3.61 -2.71
CA ASP A 112 2.65 4.02 -3.74
C ASP A 112 1.98 4.64 -4.97
N GLY A 113 0.75 4.23 -5.27
CA GLY A 113 -0.05 4.74 -6.39
C GLY A 113 0.35 4.15 -7.73
N LEU A 114 1.09 3.04 -7.74
CA LEU A 114 1.53 2.36 -8.96
C LEU A 114 0.38 1.73 -9.75
N GLU A 115 -0.78 1.51 -9.12
CA GLU A 115 -1.99 1.06 -9.80
C GLU A 115 -2.49 2.11 -10.81
N GLU A 116 -2.51 3.38 -10.42
CA GLU A 116 -2.87 4.50 -11.31
C GLU A 116 -1.85 4.64 -12.44
N ASP A 117 -0.57 4.48 -12.11
CA ASP A 117 0.54 4.55 -13.07
C ASP A 117 0.51 3.39 -14.08
N ALA A 118 -0.15 2.27 -13.73
CA ALA A 118 -0.43 1.15 -14.61
C ALA A 118 -1.82 1.23 -15.25
N PHE A 119 -2.39 2.43 -15.34
CA PHE A 119 -3.63 2.73 -16.06
C PHE A 119 -4.90 2.10 -15.46
N VAL A 120 -4.91 1.75 -14.17
CA VAL A 120 -6.16 1.38 -13.49
C VAL A 120 -7.03 2.64 -13.34
N PRO A 121 -8.29 2.64 -13.83
CA PRO A 121 -9.17 3.80 -13.70
C PRO A 121 -9.48 4.15 -12.25
N ALA A 122 -9.44 5.44 -11.91
CA ALA A 122 -9.65 5.90 -10.54
C ALA A 122 -11.05 5.56 -9.98
N ASP A 123 -12.08 5.48 -10.83
CA ASP A 123 -13.45 5.08 -10.45
C ASP A 123 -13.61 3.56 -10.22
N LYS A 124 -12.60 2.77 -10.63
CA LYS A 124 -12.55 1.32 -10.49
C LYS A 124 -11.66 0.84 -9.35
N MET A 125 -11.10 1.75 -8.56
CA MET A 125 -10.23 1.39 -7.47
C MET A 125 -10.47 2.22 -6.20
N LEU A 126 -10.06 1.66 -5.08
CA LEU A 126 -9.95 2.35 -3.81
C LEU A 126 -8.59 2.06 -3.19
N ALA A 127 -7.77 3.10 -3.05
CA ALA A 127 -6.60 3.08 -2.18
C ALA A 127 -7.07 3.11 -0.72
N VAL A 128 -7.21 1.94 -0.12
CA VAL A 128 -7.83 1.77 1.20
C VAL A 128 -7.02 2.46 2.28
N HIS A 129 -5.70 2.46 2.16
CA HIS A 129 -4.80 3.21 3.04
C HIS A 129 -4.41 4.57 2.44
N GLY A 130 -5.19 5.08 1.48
CA GLY A 130 -4.87 6.30 0.76
C GLY A 130 -3.60 6.18 -0.11
N ASN A 131 -3.11 7.29 -0.64
CA ASN A 131 -1.95 7.28 -1.53
C ASN A 131 -1.10 8.56 -1.41
N TRP A 132 0.07 8.55 -2.06
CA TRP A 132 0.99 9.69 -2.16
C TRP A 132 0.64 10.67 -3.29
N LYS A 133 -0.44 10.45 -4.06
CA LYS A 133 -0.79 11.27 -5.23
C LYS A 133 -1.45 12.60 -4.86
N THR A 134 -1.99 12.70 -3.64
CA THR A 134 -2.67 13.89 -3.13
C THR A 134 -2.29 14.17 -1.67
N GLN A 135 -2.58 15.38 -1.20
CA GLN A 135 -2.21 15.82 0.15
C GLN A 135 -3.22 16.81 0.73
N ARG A 136 -3.42 16.73 2.06
CA ARG A 136 -4.35 17.56 2.82
C ARG A 136 -3.81 17.91 4.19
N CYS A 137 -4.31 19.01 4.75
CA CYS A 137 -4.09 19.32 6.16
C CYS A 137 -4.69 18.22 7.04
N HIS A 138 -3.92 17.64 7.96
CA HIS A 138 -4.40 16.56 8.83
C HIS A 138 -5.53 16.98 9.79
N LYS A 139 -5.69 18.30 10.02
CA LYS A 139 -6.64 18.87 10.99
C LYS A 139 -7.96 19.30 10.35
N CYS A 140 -7.91 20.05 9.24
CA CYS A 140 -9.11 20.60 8.59
C CYS A 140 -9.42 19.98 7.22
N ASN A 141 -8.60 19.03 6.75
CA ASN A 141 -8.75 18.35 5.46
C ASN A 141 -8.68 19.26 4.22
N THR A 142 -8.27 20.53 4.36
CA THR A 142 -8.05 21.42 3.21
C THR A 142 -7.00 20.82 2.27
N PRO A 143 -7.31 20.65 0.96
CA PRO A 143 -6.35 20.25 -0.06
C PRO A 143 -5.13 21.15 -0.09
N TYR A 144 -3.96 20.55 -0.31
CA TYR A 144 -2.72 21.28 -0.40
C TYR A 144 -2.12 21.16 -1.81
N PRO A 145 -1.66 22.27 -2.42
CA PRO A 145 -1.10 22.23 -3.77
C PRO A 145 0.12 21.31 -3.88
N ASP A 146 0.15 20.48 -4.94
CA ASP A 146 1.21 19.49 -5.16
C ASP A 146 2.58 20.13 -5.25
N GLU A 147 2.73 21.19 -6.03
CA GLU A 147 3.99 21.93 -6.17
C GLU A 147 4.56 22.45 -4.85
N LEU A 148 3.70 22.81 -3.89
CA LEU A 148 4.16 23.21 -2.55
C LEU A 148 4.59 21.99 -1.72
N MET A 149 3.93 20.86 -1.88
CA MET A 149 4.32 19.60 -1.23
C MET A 149 5.65 19.09 -1.77
N LYS A 150 5.84 19.11 -3.10
CA LYS A 150 7.11 18.75 -3.75
C LYS A 150 8.27 19.55 -3.14
N LYS A 151 8.12 20.88 -3.05
CA LYS A 151 9.12 21.78 -2.47
C LYS A 151 9.40 21.49 -1.00
N ALA A 152 8.36 21.24 -0.20
CA ALA A 152 8.51 20.92 1.21
C ALA A 152 9.27 19.60 1.42
N ILE A 153 8.91 18.55 0.66
CA ILE A 153 9.58 17.24 0.73
C ILE A 153 11.04 17.33 0.27
N ALA A 154 11.31 18.04 -0.84
CA ALA A 154 12.68 18.25 -1.33
C ALA A 154 13.57 18.95 -0.29
N LYS A 155 13.01 19.93 0.42
CA LYS A 155 13.68 20.66 1.51
C LYS A 155 13.65 19.95 2.86
N ARG A 156 12.90 18.85 3.00
CA ARG A 156 12.62 18.14 4.27
C ARG A 156 11.97 19.06 5.32
N GLU A 157 11.17 20.02 4.87
CA GLU A 157 10.43 20.96 5.72
C GLU A 157 9.01 20.47 5.95
N VAL A 158 8.43 20.81 7.11
CA VAL A 158 7.03 20.52 7.42
C VAL A 158 6.14 21.54 6.68
N PRO A 159 5.29 21.13 5.74
CA PRO A 159 4.28 22.00 5.15
C PRO A 159 3.14 22.22 6.16
N TYR A 160 2.64 23.45 6.21
CA TYR A 160 1.52 23.83 7.08
C TYR A 160 0.32 24.32 6.26
N CYS A 161 -0.86 24.13 6.82
CA CYS A 161 -2.13 24.49 6.19
C CYS A 161 -2.15 25.97 5.79
N LEU A 162 -2.62 26.23 4.57
CA LEU A 162 -2.78 27.58 4.02
C LEU A 162 -3.94 28.35 4.67
N GLU A 163 -4.85 27.65 5.36
CA GLU A 163 -5.90 28.28 6.15
C GLU A 163 -5.31 28.96 7.39
N ALA A 164 -5.37 30.30 7.43
CA ALA A 164 -4.71 31.13 8.43
C ALA A 164 -5.00 30.74 9.89
N ARG A 165 -6.19 30.20 10.17
CA ARG A 165 -6.62 29.79 11.52
C ARG A 165 -6.29 28.34 11.86
N CYS A 166 -6.00 27.48 10.88
CA CYS A 166 -5.82 26.05 11.10
C CYS A 166 -4.43 25.74 11.68
N LYS A 167 -3.39 26.23 10.99
CA LYS A 167 -1.96 26.00 11.27
C LYS A 167 -1.57 24.51 11.43
N GLY A 168 -2.41 23.57 11.00
CA GLY A 168 -2.10 22.14 11.09
C GLY A 168 -1.08 21.72 10.03
N ALA A 169 -0.17 20.81 10.38
CA ALA A 169 0.73 20.19 9.42
C ALA A 169 -0.07 19.52 8.28
N VAL A 170 0.45 19.60 7.07
CA VAL A 170 -0.09 18.90 5.90
C VAL A 170 0.63 17.57 5.79
N LYS A 171 -0.07 16.54 5.29
CA LYS A 171 0.53 15.24 4.97
C LYS A 171 -0.01 14.74 3.63
N PRO A 172 0.69 13.80 2.97
CA PRO A 172 0.08 12.99 1.91
C PRO A 172 -1.22 12.34 2.40
N ASP A 173 -2.14 12.06 1.49
CA ASP A 173 -3.43 11.44 1.78
C ASP A 173 -3.33 9.94 2.11
N VAL A 174 -2.18 9.51 2.64
CA VAL A 174 -1.95 8.20 3.25
C VAL A 174 -2.62 8.13 4.62
N VAL A 175 -3.34 7.04 4.89
CA VAL A 175 -3.99 6.76 6.17
C VAL A 175 -2.91 6.35 7.18
N PHE A 176 -2.74 7.18 8.22
CA PHE A 176 -1.84 6.88 9.33
C PHE A 176 -2.53 5.98 10.36
N PHE A 177 -1.76 5.25 11.16
CA PHE A 177 -2.29 4.53 12.31
C PHE A 177 -3.05 5.50 13.24
N GLY A 178 -4.26 5.10 13.64
CA GLY A 178 -5.16 5.93 14.44
C GLY A 178 -6.11 6.80 13.63
N GLN A 179 -6.02 6.81 12.29
CA GLN A 179 -7.03 7.40 11.43
C GLN A 179 -8.06 6.36 10.97
N SER A 180 -9.27 6.83 10.68
CA SER A 180 -10.27 6.03 9.98
C SER A 180 -9.85 5.81 8.53
N LEU A 181 -10.26 4.67 7.96
CA LEU A 181 -10.20 4.45 6.52
C LEU A 181 -11.07 5.47 5.76
N PRO A 182 -10.87 5.60 4.44
CA PRO A 182 -11.77 6.39 3.60
C PRO A 182 -13.22 5.91 3.77
N ALA A 183 -14.16 6.85 3.89
CA ALA A 183 -15.59 6.55 4.06
C ALA A 183 -16.15 5.67 2.93
N ALA A 184 -15.56 5.76 1.74
CA ALA A 184 -15.90 4.91 0.60
C ALA A 184 -15.67 3.41 0.86
N PHE A 185 -14.84 3.02 1.83
CA PHE A 185 -14.54 1.61 2.10
C PHE A 185 -15.81 0.80 2.40
N ASP A 186 -16.66 1.29 3.31
CA ASP A 186 -17.89 0.60 3.72
C ASP A 186 -18.94 0.52 2.59
N GLU A 187 -18.91 1.48 1.67
CA GLU A 187 -19.75 1.46 0.46
C GLU A 187 -19.22 0.43 -0.54
N LYS A 188 -17.92 0.52 -0.86
CA LYS A 188 -17.31 -0.27 -1.94
C LYS A 188 -17.16 -1.73 -1.58
N GLU A 189 -16.95 -2.10 -0.32
CA GLU A 189 -16.81 -3.51 0.05
C GLU A 189 -18.04 -4.38 -0.30
N LYS A 190 -19.21 -3.76 -0.47
CA LYS A 190 -20.43 -4.43 -0.91
C LYS A 190 -20.29 -5.02 -2.33
N LEU A 191 -19.44 -4.42 -3.16
CA LEU A 191 -19.14 -4.89 -4.51
C LEU A 191 -18.50 -6.28 -4.52
N VAL A 192 -17.87 -6.71 -3.42
CA VAL A 192 -17.31 -8.06 -3.32
C VAL A 192 -18.41 -9.14 -3.47
N ALA A 193 -19.62 -8.89 -2.97
CA ALA A 193 -20.73 -9.84 -3.10
C ALA A 193 -21.25 -9.94 -4.54
N GLU A 194 -21.02 -8.93 -5.38
CA GLU A 194 -21.41 -8.88 -6.79
C GLU A 194 -20.40 -9.61 -7.71
N ALA A 195 -19.20 -9.87 -7.20
CA ALA A 195 -18.13 -10.52 -7.93
C ALA A 195 -18.51 -11.94 -8.38
N ASP A 196 -17.99 -12.33 -9.54
CA ASP A 196 -17.96 -13.73 -9.99
C ASP A 196 -16.57 -14.36 -9.90
N LEU A 197 -15.56 -13.58 -9.51
CA LEU A 197 -14.22 -14.00 -9.14
C LEU A 197 -13.61 -13.00 -8.17
N VAL A 198 -12.98 -13.49 -7.09
CA VAL A 198 -12.16 -12.66 -6.20
C VAL A 198 -10.70 -13.05 -6.33
N ILE A 199 -9.83 -12.07 -6.56
CA ILE A 199 -8.38 -12.30 -6.62
C ILE A 199 -7.71 -11.53 -5.48
N VAL A 200 -6.84 -12.21 -4.72
CA VAL A 200 -6.04 -11.61 -3.66
C VAL A 200 -4.57 -11.77 -4.02
N MET A 201 -3.82 -10.66 -4.03
CA MET A 201 -2.43 -10.68 -4.47
C MET A 201 -1.50 -9.92 -3.52
N GLY A 202 -0.34 -10.50 -3.23
CA GLY A 202 0.74 -9.81 -2.52
C GLY A 202 0.37 -9.28 -1.14
N THR A 203 -0.48 -9.98 -0.38
CA THR A 203 -0.87 -9.57 0.97
C THR A 203 -0.97 -10.74 1.94
N SER A 204 -0.55 -10.51 3.19
CA SER A 204 -0.65 -11.50 4.27
C SER A 204 -2.05 -11.60 4.88
N LEU A 205 -2.98 -10.70 4.50
CA LEU A 205 -4.32 -10.60 5.08
C LEU A 205 -4.34 -10.50 6.62
N LYS A 206 -3.31 -9.90 7.23
CA LYS A 206 -3.23 -9.73 8.70
C LYS A 206 -3.89 -8.44 9.21
N VAL A 207 -4.12 -7.46 8.34
CA VAL A 207 -4.59 -6.13 8.73
C VAL A 207 -6.08 -5.99 8.42
N ALA A 208 -6.88 -5.85 9.48
CA ALA A 208 -8.29 -5.51 9.36
C ALA A 208 -8.45 -4.01 9.03
N PRO A 209 -9.56 -3.61 8.37
CA PRO A 209 -10.65 -4.47 7.89
C PRO A 209 -10.40 -5.16 6.55
N CYS A 210 -9.36 -4.81 5.78
CA CYS A 210 -9.07 -5.38 4.46
C CYS A 210 -9.01 -6.91 4.44
N SER A 211 -8.47 -7.52 5.51
CA SER A 211 -8.37 -8.97 5.67
C SER A 211 -9.70 -9.73 5.62
N ARG A 212 -10.85 -9.05 5.74
CA ARG A 212 -12.18 -9.66 5.64
C ARG A 212 -12.79 -9.64 4.25
N LEU A 213 -12.29 -8.79 3.34
CA LEU A 213 -12.88 -8.63 2.01
C LEU A 213 -13.03 -9.97 1.28
N PRO A 214 -12.04 -10.89 1.26
CA PRO A 214 -12.20 -12.16 0.54
C PRO A 214 -13.30 -13.07 1.09
N ARG A 215 -13.74 -12.86 2.34
CA ARG A 215 -14.84 -13.62 2.97
C ARG A 215 -16.22 -13.10 2.59
N LEU A 216 -16.31 -11.89 2.03
CA LEU A 216 -17.56 -11.32 1.53
C LEU A 216 -17.99 -11.93 0.18
N ALA A 217 -17.11 -12.69 -0.47
CA ALA A 217 -17.44 -13.44 -1.67
C ALA A 217 -18.53 -14.48 -1.37
N ARG A 218 -19.56 -14.52 -2.22
CA ARG A 218 -20.65 -15.51 -2.09
C ARG A 218 -20.11 -16.94 -2.14
N GLU A 219 -20.86 -17.86 -1.57
CA GLU A 219 -20.55 -19.29 -1.66
C GLU A 219 -20.55 -19.74 -3.13
N GLY A 220 -19.62 -20.62 -3.50
CA GLY A 220 -19.40 -21.08 -4.87
C GLY A 220 -18.72 -20.06 -5.80
N VAL A 221 -18.46 -18.82 -5.35
CA VAL A 221 -17.62 -17.88 -6.11
C VAL A 221 -16.14 -18.25 -5.88
N PRO A 222 -15.37 -18.55 -6.94
CA PRO A 222 -13.96 -18.89 -6.82
C PRO A 222 -13.15 -17.73 -6.24
N ARG A 223 -12.12 -18.09 -5.46
CA ARG A 223 -11.15 -17.12 -4.93
C ARG A 223 -9.75 -17.57 -5.30
N ILE A 224 -8.96 -16.67 -5.87
CA ILE A 224 -7.57 -16.96 -6.24
C ILE A 224 -6.64 -16.17 -5.33
N LEU A 225 -5.71 -16.86 -4.67
CA LEU A 225 -4.58 -16.22 -3.96
C LEU A 225 -3.32 -16.34 -4.82
N ILE A 226 -2.68 -15.21 -5.11
CA ILE A 226 -1.35 -15.14 -5.74
C ILE A 226 -0.40 -14.48 -4.74
N ASN A 227 0.41 -15.29 -4.05
CA ASN A 227 1.23 -14.77 -2.95
C ASN A 227 2.40 -15.71 -2.64
N MET A 228 3.44 -15.19 -1.99
CA MET A 228 4.59 -16.01 -1.56
C MET A 228 4.19 -17.14 -0.60
N GLU A 229 3.19 -16.87 0.25
CA GLU A 229 2.71 -17.78 1.30
C GLU A 229 1.18 -17.82 1.31
N SER A 230 0.62 -18.89 1.89
CA SER A 230 -0.82 -18.93 2.18
C SER A 230 -1.21 -17.79 3.12
N ALA A 231 -2.41 -17.25 2.95
CA ALA A 231 -2.91 -16.10 3.70
C ALA A 231 -4.40 -16.22 3.96
N GLY A 232 -4.88 -15.67 5.09
CA GLY A 232 -6.29 -15.70 5.45
C GLY A 232 -6.84 -17.13 5.62
N ASP A 233 -8.03 -17.37 5.08
CA ASP A 233 -8.73 -18.66 5.09
C ASP A 233 -8.72 -19.34 3.71
N PHE A 234 -7.76 -19.01 2.84
CA PHE A 234 -7.63 -19.65 1.54
C PHE A 234 -7.28 -21.14 1.69
N GLY A 235 -7.90 -21.96 0.84
CA GLY A 235 -7.82 -23.43 0.88
C GLY A 235 -8.88 -24.08 1.77
N THR A 236 -9.78 -23.29 2.36
CA THR A 236 -10.92 -23.81 3.15
C THR A 236 -12.18 -24.02 2.31
N ARG A 237 -12.30 -23.34 1.15
CA ARG A 237 -13.39 -23.58 0.19
C ARG A 237 -12.93 -24.48 -0.96
N PRO A 238 -13.80 -25.34 -1.51
CA PRO A 238 -13.47 -26.17 -2.68
C PRO A 238 -13.05 -25.38 -3.92
N GLU A 239 -13.54 -24.14 -4.07
CA GLU A 239 -13.26 -23.26 -5.21
C GLU A 239 -12.06 -22.32 -5.00
N ASP A 240 -11.36 -22.44 -3.86
CA ASP A 240 -10.15 -21.67 -3.62
C ASP A 240 -8.98 -22.23 -4.44
N VAL A 241 -8.22 -21.34 -5.07
CA VAL A 241 -7.00 -21.66 -5.81
C VAL A 241 -5.83 -20.91 -5.22
N GLN A 242 -4.69 -21.58 -5.03
CA GLN A 242 -3.49 -20.96 -4.45
C GLN A 242 -2.29 -21.05 -5.37
N ILE A 243 -1.95 -19.93 -5.99
CA ILE A 243 -0.74 -19.77 -6.80
C ILE A 243 0.36 -19.24 -5.88
N LEU A 244 1.15 -20.16 -5.30
CA LEU A 244 2.23 -19.81 -4.40
C LEU A 244 3.53 -19.49 -5.15
N GLY A 245 4.06 -18.29 -4.93
CA GLY A 245 5.24 -17.75 -5.61
C GLY A 245 5.21 -16.22 -5.68
N SER A 246 6.09 -15.64 -6.49
CA SER A 246 6.03 -14.20 -6.77
C SER A 246 4.75 -13.85 -7.53
N CYS A 247 4.22 -12.65 -7.32
CA CYS A 247 3.01 -12.21 -8.02
C CYS A 247 3.26 -12.07 -9.53
N ASP A 248 4.42 -11.54 -9.92
CA ASP A 248 4.78 -11.36 -11.32
C ASP A 248 4.86 -12.71 -12.05
N ASP A 249 5.58 -13.72 -11.52
CA ASP A 249 5.68 -15.04 -12.16
C ASP A 249 4.31 -15.74 -12.28
N GLY A 250 3.46 -15.59 -11.26
CA GLY A 250 2.11 -16.16 -11.26
C GLY A 250 1.23 -15.55 -12.34
N LEU A 251 1.30 -14.23 -12.49
CA LEU A 251 0.51 -13.47 -13.46
C LEU A 251 1.04 -13.62 -14.90
N GLU A 252 2.35 -13.72 -15.09
CA GLU A 252 2.95 -14.05 -16.39
C GLU A 252 2.44 -15.41 -16.89
N LYS A 253 2.47 -16.46 -16.04
CA LYS A 253 1.93 -17.78 -16.39
C LYS A 253 0.45 -17.76 -16.70
N LEU A 254 -0.34 -16.97 -15.96
CA LEU A 254 -1.76 -16.79 -16.26
C LEU A 254 -1.97 -16.08 -17.60
N ALA A 255 -1.18 -15.05 -17.87
CA ALA A 255 -1.23 -14.34 -19.14
C ALA A 255 -0.88 -15.27 -20.31
N ASP A 256 0.14 -16.11 -20.17
CA ASP A 256 0.53 -17.12 -21.17
C ASP A 256 -0.63 -18.09 -21.46
N LEU A 257 -1.24 -18.68 -20.42
CA LEU A 257 -2.35 -19.61 -20.57
C LEU A 257 -3.59 -18.98 -21.21
N LEU A 258 -3.77 -17.66 -21.06
CA LEU A 258 -4.89 -16.91 -21.62
C LEU A 258 -4.59 -16.27 -22.98
N GLY A 259 -3.34 -16.38 -23.46
CA GLY A 259 -2.88 -15.73 -24.68
C GLY A 259 -2.81 -14.19 -24.56
N TRP A 260 -2.50 -13.68 -23.36
CA TRP A 260 -2.47 -12.24 -23.04
C TRP A 260 -1.04 -11.68 -22.88
N SER A 261 0.00 -12.48 -23.10
CA SER A 261 1.40 -12.11 -22.82
C SER A 261 1.84 -10.84 -23.57
N ASP A 262 1.61 -10.78 -24.88
CA ASP A 262 1.97 -9.62 -25.70
C ASP A 262 1.25 -8.33 -25.24
N GLU A 263 -0.02 -8.45 -24.84
CA GLU A 263 -0.81 -7.32 -24.32
C GLU A 263 -0.30 -6.87 -22.96
N LEU A 264 0.09 -7.81 -22.10
CA LEU A 264 0.66 -7.54 -20.79
C LEU A 264 2.01 -6.83 -20.90
N ASP A 265 2.92 -7.36 -21.72
CA ASP A 265 4.25 -6.76 -21.93
C ASP A 265 4.15 -5.38 -22.57
N SER A 266 3.26 -5.20 -23.55
CA SER A 266 3.01 -3.89 -24.17
C SER A 266 2.50 -2.87 -23.15
N LEU A 267 1.55 -3.27 -22.30
CA LEU A 267 0.97 -2.38 -21.30
C LEU A 267 1.97 -2.05 -20.18
N TRP A 268 2.75 -3.03 -19.75
CA TRP A 268 3.81 -2.84 -18.76
C TRP A 268 4.89 -1.88 -19.27
N ALA A 269 5.36 -2.06 -20.51
CA ALA A 269 6.32 -1.15 -21.14
C ALA A 269 5.77 0.28 -21.24
N ALA A 270 4.50 0.44 -21.62
CA ALA A 270 3.85 1.75 -21.65
C ALA A 270 3.75 2.40 -20.27
N ALA A 271 3.39 1.63 -19.23
CA ALA A 271 3.29 2.12 -17.86
C ALA A 271 4.66 2.55 -17.31
N ALA A 272 5.71 1.76 -17.60
CA ALA A 272 7.07 2.08 -17.21
C ALA A 272 7.63 3.32 -17.95
N ALA A 273 7.26 3.52 -19.22
CA ALA A 273 7.69 4.66 -20.02
C ALA A 273 6.94 5.97 -19.68
N ALA A 274 5.72 5.88 -19.15
CA ALA A 274 4.94 7.04 -18.72
C ALA A 274 5.47 7.68 -17.41
N LYS A 275 6.38 7.00 -16.70
CA LYS A 275 7.01 7.55 -15.50
C LYS A 275 8.07 8.57 -15.87
N GLU A 276 7.95 9.76 -15.28
CA GLU A 276 8.98 10.81 -15.37
C GLU A 276 10.30 10.26 -14.81
N GLU A 277 11.39 10.44 -15.57
CA GLU A 277 12.74 10.19 -15.08
C GLU A 277 13.09 11.26 -14.04
N PRO A 278 13.80 10.91 -12.95
CA PRO A 278 14.26 11.90 -11.98
C PRO A 278 15.12 12.96 -12.68
N THR A 279 14.91 14.23 -12.35
CA THR A 279 15.74 15.33 -12.87
C THR A 279 17.10 15.34 -12.20
N ASP A 280 18.18 15.55 -12.97
CA ASP A 280 19.59 15.52 -12.54
C ASP A 280 19.92 16.42 -11.31
N ASP A 281 19.09 17.42 -11.01
CA ASP A 281 19.28 18.35 -9.89
C ASP A 281 18.79 17.81 -8.52
N GLU A 282 18.14 16.64 -8.47
CA GLU A 282 17.68 16.05 -7.21
C GLU A 282 18.75 15.10 -6.63
N GLU A 283 19.60 15.58 -5.72
CA GLU A 283 20.48 14.68 -4.93
C GLU A 283 19.65 13.56 -4.28
N GLU A 284 19.85 12.34 -4.76
CA GLU A 284 19.15 11.14 -4.30
C GLU A 284 19.74 10.71 -2.95
N ILE A 285 19.21 11.31 -1.88
CA ILE A 285 19.63 11.01 -0.51
C ILE A 285 19.05 9.65 -0.07
N SER A 286 19.92 8.76 0.38
CA SER A 286 19.48 7.44 0.85
C SER A 286 18.65 7.54 2.14
N LEU A 287 17.81 6.53 2.39
CA LEU A 287 17.07 6.43 3.65
C LEU A 287 18.00 6.38 4.86
N ASP A 288 19.10 5.64 4.77
CA ASP A 288 20.08 5.52 5.85
C ASP A 288 20.77 6.86 6.14
N GLU A 289 21.05 7.65 5.11
CA GLU A 289 21.60 9.00 5.28
C GLU A 289 20.58 9.95 5.92
N CYS A 290 19.31 9.89 5.53
CA CYS A 290 18.24 10.67 6.18
C CYS A 290 18.13 10.32 7.67
N ILE A 291 18.20 9.03 8.00
CA ILE A 291 18.13 8.54 9.39
C ILE A 291 19.36 9.00 10.17
N ASN A 292 20.56 8.89 9.61
CA ASN A 292 21.79 9.35 10.26
C ASN A 292 21.77 10.85 10.55
N ARG A 293 21.31 11.68 9.60
CA ARG A 293 21.13 13.12 9.81
C ARG A 293 20.13 13.40 10.92
N LEU A 294 18.97 12.73 10.92
CA LEU A 294 17.98 12.85 11.99
C LEU A 294 18.54 12.47 13.37
N VAL A 295 19.32 11.38 13.46
CA VAL A 295 19.96 10.96 14.70
C VAL A 295 20.90 12.06 15.21
N GLN A 296 21.69 12.68 14.34
CA GLN A 296 22.57 13.78 14.70
C GLN A 296 21.79 15.04 15.13
N GLU A 297 20.73 15.41 14.42
CA GLU A 297 19.87 16.56 14.76
C GLU A 297 19.12 16.35 16.09
N ASN A 298 18.81 15.09 16.43
CA ASN A 298 18.16 14.70 17.69
C ASN A 298 19.15 14.52 18.85
N GLN A 299 20.48 14.51 18.62
CA GLN A 299 21.48 14.53 19.70
C GLN A 299 21.39 15.87 20.46
N GLY A 300 20.55 15.89 21.50
CA GLY A 300 20.27 17.04 22.34
C GLY A 300 18.78 17.36 22.53
N LYS A 301 17.88 16.76 21.73
CA LYS A 301 16.42 16.93 21.84
C LYS A 301 15.79 15.60 22.27
N GLN A 302 15.51 15.44 23.58
CA GLN A 302 14.73 14.29 24.04
C GLN A 302 13.24 14.52 23.77
N VAL A 303 12.56 13.50 23.24
CA VAL A 303 11.08 13.43 23.29
C VAL A 303 10.68 13.54 24.76
N SER A 304 9.92 14.57 25.11
CA SER A 304 9.57 14.83 26.52
C SER A 304 8.89 13.62 27.15
N ASP A 305 9.15 13.39 28.44
CA ASP A 305 8.54 12.27 29.18
C ASP A 305 7.02 12.31 29.22
N GLY A 306 6.42 13.52 29.08
CA GLY A 306 4.97 13.68 28.93
C GLY A 306 4.46 13.14 27.60
N HIS A 307 5.21 13.38 26.51
CA HIS A 307 4.88 12.86 25.19
C HIS A 307 5.07 11.34 25.12
N LYS A 308 6.13 10.80 25.75
CA LYS A 308 6.31 9.34 25.92
C LYS A 308 5.15 8.69 26.67
N ARG A 309 4.77 9.25 27.83
CA ARG A 309 3.65 8.74 28.64
C ARG A 309 2.31 8.79 27.91
N MET A 310 2.05 9.84 27.13
CA MET A 310 0.85 9.94 26.30
C MET A 310 0.79 8.79 25.28
N LEU A 311 1.90 8.52 24.59
CA LEU A 311 1.99 7.46 23.59
C LEU A 311 1.89 6.07 24.23
N GLU A 312 2.56 5.84 25.36
CA GLU A 312 2.49 4.58 26.13
C GLU A 312 1.08 4.30 26.64
N THR A 313 0.38 5.31 27.16
CA THR A 313 -1.02 5.18 27.63
C THR A 313 -1.96 4.84 26.46
N HIS A 314 -1.73 5.45 25.30
CA HIS A 314 -2.52 5.16 24.10
C HIS A 314 -2.29 3.73 23.60
N LEU A 315 -1.03 3.25 23.62
CA LEU A 315 -0.69 1.85 23.28
C LEU A 315 -1.35 0.87 24.26
N GLN A 316 -1.24 1.11 25.57
CA GLN A 316 -1.87 0.27 26.59
C GLN A 316 -3.39 0.17 26.37
N SER A 317 -4.06 1.28 26.03
CA SER A 317 -5.49 1.26 25.72
C SER A 317 -5.83 0.45 24.46
N LYS A 318 -4.96 0.47 23.44
CA LYS A 318 -5.19 -0.16 22.14
C LYS A 318 -4.87 -1.66 22.15
N PHE A 319 -3.86 -2.07 22.91
CA PHE A 319 -3.50 -3.48 23.11
C PHE A 319 -4.26 -4.16 24.26
N ALA A 320 -5.00 -3.41 25.08
CA ALA A 320 -5.85 -3.98 26.13
C ALA A 320 -6.85 -5.03 25.62
N HIS A 321 -7.31 -4.90 24.37
CA HIS A 321 -8.23 -5.87 23.75
C HIS A 321 -7.51 -7.11 23.18
N LEU A 322 -6.24 -6.98 22.79
CA LEU A 322 -5.42 -8.10 22.31
C LEU A 322 -4.90 -8.95 23.47
N LEU A 323 -4.65 -8.36 24.64
CA LEU A 323 -4.15 -9.05 25.84
C LEU A 323 -5.25 -9.69 26.72
N ARG A 324 -6.53 -9.43 26.43
CA ARG A 324 -7.67 -10.09 27.12
C ARG A 324 -8.15 -11.37 26.43
N SER A 325 -7.48 -11.76 25.35
CA SER A 325 -7.82 -12.95 24.53
C SER A 325 -6.74 -14.04 24.65
N SER A 326 -6.18 -14.20 25.85
CA SER A 326 -5.33 -15.34 26.24
C SER A 326 -6.04 -16.14 27.33
#